data_AF-A0A565BCH7-F1
#
_entry.id   AF-A0A565BCH7-F1
#
_cell.length_a   1.000
_cell.length_b   1.000
_cell.length_c   1.000
_cell.angle_alpha   90.00
_cell.angle_beta   90.00
_cell.angle_gamma   90.00
#
_symmetry.space_group_name_H-M   'P 1'
#
loop_
_entity.id
_entity.type
_entity.pdbx_description
1 polymer ?
#
loop_
_entity_poly.entity_id
_entity_poly.type
_entity_poly.pdbx_seq_one_letter_code
_entity_poly.pdbx_strand_id
1 'polypeptide(L)'
;MAELKLWSFYRALIAEFIATLLFLYVTVATVIGHKNQTGPCNGVGLHGISWAFGGMIFVLVYCTAGISAAGGHINPAVTFGLFLARKVSLLRTVAYMVAQCLGAICGVGVVKTFMITPYKRHGGGANTVADG
;
A
#
# COMPACT_ATOMS: atom_id res chain seq x y z
N MET A 1 -8.58 18.74 -18.82
CA MET A 1 -9.03 17.63 -19.70
C MET A 1 -7.95 17.06 -20.61
N ALA A 2 -6.84 17.76 -20.90
CA ALA A 2 -5.75 17.21 -21.72
C ALA A 2 -5.00 16.02 -21.06
N GLU A 3 -4.80 16.05 -19.74
CA GLU A 3 -4.13 14.93 -19.02
C GLU A 3 -4.88 13.59 -19.12
N LEU A 4 -6.22 13.60 -19.16
CA LEU A 4 -7.05 12.39 -19.26
C LEU A 4 -6.94 11.69 -20.62
N LYS A 5 -6.39 12.38 -21.62
CA LYS A 5 -6.15 11.80 -22.95
C LYS A 5 -4.78 11.13 -23.07
N LEU A 6 -3.92 11.31 -22.06
CA LEU A 6 -2.57 10.75 -22.09
C LEU A 6 -2.58 9.30 -21.61
N TRP A 7 -2.02 8.42 -22.42
CA TRP A 7 -1.85 7.01 -22.06
C TRP A 7 -0.92 6.83 -20.85
N SER A 8 0.04 7.73 -20.67
CA SER A 8 0.94 7.77 -19.50
C SER A 8 0.22 8.07 -18.18
N PHE A 9 -0.95 8.73 -18.23
CA PHE A 9 -1.78 8.99 -17.05
C PHE A 9 -2.41 7.69 -16.52
N TYR A 10 -3.05 6.90 -17.40
CA TYR A 10 -3.64 5.62 -17.01
C TYR A 10 -2.58 4.59 -16.58
N ARG A 11 -1.43 4.55 -17.25
CA ARG A 11 -0.30 3.72 -16.81
C ARG A 11 0.16 4.08 -15.39
N ALA A 12 0.17 5.36 -15.05
CA ALA A 12 0.53 5.80 -13.69
C ALA A 12 -0.52 5.36 -12.65
N LEU A 13 -1.81 5.48 -12.98
CA LEU A 13 -2.89 5.02 -12.09
C LEU A 13 -2.82 3.52 -11.82
N ILE A 14 -2.59 2.72 -12.85
CA ILE A 14 -2.42 1.27 -12.71
C ILE A 14 -1.18 0.96 -11.86
N ALA A 15 -0.08 1.68 -12.07
CA ALA A 15 1.14 1.50 -11.28
C ALA A 15 0.90 1.82 -9.79
N GLU A 16 0.24 2.93 -9.45
CA GLU A 16 -0.10 3.30 -8.08
C GLU A 16 -1.06 2.28 -7.44
N PHE A 17 -2.05 1.79 -8.19
CA PHE A 17 -2.96 0.74 -7.72
C PHE A 17 -2.21 -0.57 -7.42
N ILE A 18 -1.42 -1.08 -8.37
CA ILE A 18 -0.70 -2.36 -8.22
C ILE A 18 0.36 -2.26 -7.13
N ALA A 19 1.09 -1.15 -7.05
CA ALA A 19 2.08 -0.96 -6.00
C ALA A 19 1.43 -0.93 -4.62
N THR A 20 0.32 -0.21 -4.45
CA THR A 20 -0.39 -0.17 -3.16
C THR A 20 -1.02 -1.51 -2.81
N LEU A 21 -1.51 -2.26 -3.80
CA LEU A 21 -1.98 -3.63 -3.61
C LEU A 21 -0.88 -4.54 -3.08
N LEU A 22 0.29 -4.56 -3.73
CA LEU A 22 1.43 -5.38 -3.32
C LEU A 22 1.96 -4.94 -1.96
N PHE A 23 2.02 -3.64 -1.69
CA PHE A 23 2.45 -3.07 -0.42
C PHE A 23 1.59 -3.60 0.74
N LEU A 24 0.27 -3.50 0.63
CA LEU A 24 -0.64 -3.95 1.68
C LEU A 24 -0.73 -5.48 1.76
N TYR A 25 -0.66 -6.19 0.64
CA TYR A 25 -0.61 -7.65 0.63
C TYR A 25 0.57 -8.17 1.43
N VAL A 26 1.80 -7.73 1.11
CA VAL A 26 3.01 -8.23 1.76
C VAL A 26 3.02 -7.85 3.24
N THR A 27 2.79 -6.57 3.55
CA THR A 27 2.89 -6.07 4.93
C THR A 27 1.84 -6.70 5.86
N VAL A 28 0.58 -6.80 5.42
CA VAL A 28 -0.47 -7.41 6.24
C VAL A 28 -0.28 -8.92 6.36
N ALA A 29 0.15 -9.61 5.29
CA ALA A 29 0.51 -11.02 5.39
C ALA A 29 1.65 -11.26 6.39
N THR A 30 2.69 -10.42 6.42
CA THR A 30 3.77 -10.50 7.41
C THR A 30 3.26 -10.30 8.84
N VAL A 31 2.38 -9.32 9.06
CA VAL A 31 1.80 -9.05 10.38
C VAL A 31 0.95 -10.23 10.86
N ILE A 32 0.04 -10.72 10.04
CA ILE A 32 -0.85 -11.83 10.40
C ILE A 32 -0.04 -13.12 10.55
N GLY A 33 0.94 -13.37 9.67
CA GLY A 33 1.85 -14.50 9.74
C GLY A 33 2.71 -14.51 11.00
N HIS A 34 3.15 -13.33 11.47
CA HIS A 34 3.84 -13.18 12.75
C HIS A 34 2.92 -13.46 13.94
N LYS A 35 1.73 -12.85 13.97
CA LYS A 35 0.75 -13.02 15.06
C LYS A 35 0.24 -14.46 15.17
N ASN A 36 0.21 -15.21 14.06
CA ASN A 36 -0.24 -16.60 14.05
C ASN A 36 0.80 -17.62 14.55
N GLN A 37 2.01 -17.20 14.91
CA GLN A 37 3.01 -18.10 15.49
C GLN A 37 2.69 -18.41 16.95
N THR A 38 2.90 -19.67 17.37
CA THR A 38 2.51 -20.16 18.70
C THR A 38 3.62 -20.10 19.74
N GLY A 39 4.89 -20.12 19.33
CA GLY A 39 6.04 -20.13 20.24
C GLY A 39 6.65 -18.73 20.44
N PRO A 40 7.23 -18.44 21.62
CA PRO A 40 7.99 -17.22 21.84
C PRO A 40 9.15 -17.17 20.84
N CYS A 41 9.30 -16.04 20.15
CA CYS A 41 10.34 -15.79 19.15
C CYS A 41 10.29 -16.63 17.84
N ASN A 42 9.22 -17.40 17.59
CA ASN A 42 9.11 -18.20 16.35
C ASN A 42 8.74 -17.40 15.10
N GLY A 43 8.40 -16.12 15.24
CA GLY A 43 8.06 -15.27 14.10
C GLY A 43 9.13 -14.24 13.78
N VAL A 44 8.89 -13.47 12.73
CA VAL A 44 9.82 -12.43 12.24
C VAL A 44 10.07 -11.28 13.24
N GLY A 45 9.28 -11.23 14.33
CA GLY A 45 9.34 -10.18 15.34
C GLY A 45 8.81 -8.83 14.82
N LEU A 46 8.71 -7.86 15.73
CA LEU A 46 8.40 -6.48 15.36
C LEU A 46 9.46 -5.90 14.40
N HIS A 47 10.71 -6.33 14.53
CA HIS A 47 11.79 -5.91 13.64
C HIS A 47 11.55 -6.36 12.18
N GLY A 48 11.13 -7.61 11.96
CA GLY A 48 10.81 -8.11 10.63
C GLY A 48 9.55 -7.46 10.04
N ILE A 49 8.56 -7.12 10.87
CA ILE A 49 7.41 -6.31 10.42
C ILE A 49 7.87 -4.93 9.94
N SER A 50 8.71 -4.23 10.71
CA SER A 50 9.26 -2.92 10.29
C SER A 50 10.04 -3.02 8.98
N TRP A 51 10.83 -4.08 8.79
CA TRP A 51 11.50 -4.36 7.53
C TRP A 51 10.55 -4.60 6.36
N ALA A 52 9.44 -5.31 6.57
CA ALA A 52 8.44 -5.51 5.52
C ALA A 52 7.83 -4.18 5.06
N PHE A 53 7.50 -3.27 5.98
CA PHE A 53 6.99 -1.95 5.62
C PHE A 53 8.04 -1.10 4.88
N GLY A 54 9.23 -0.92 5.46
CA GLY A 54 10.28 -0.09 4.87
C GLY A 54 10.82 -0.66 3.56
N GLY A 55 11.09 -1.97 3.53
CA GLY A 55 11.62 -2.68 2.36
C GLY A 55 10.65 -2.67 1.18
N MET A 56 9.34 -2.87 1.42
CA MET A 56 8.36 -2.81 0.35
C MET A 56 8.22 -1.40 -0.23
N ILE A 57 8.24 -0.35 0.61
CA ILE A 57 8.25 1.02 0.08
C ILE A 57 9.50 1.26 -0.77
N PHE A 58 10.69 0.88 -0.29
CA PHE A 58 11.93 1.02 -1.06
C PHE A 58 11.85 0.35 -2.44
N VAL A 59 11.44 -0.93 -2.48
CA VAL A 59 11.33 -1.70 -3.73
C VAL A 59 10.26 -1.09 -4.65
N LEU A 60 9.07 -0.80 -4.14
CA LEU A 60 7.97 -0.33 -4.96
C LEU A 60 8.19 1.08 -5.49
N VAL A 61 8.76 1.99 -4.69
CA VAL A 61 9.16 3.32 -5.16
C VAL A 61 10.20 3.18 -6.27
N TYR A 62 11.23 2.34 -6.09
CA TYR A 62 12.23 2.09 -7.11
C TYR A 62 11.61 1.57 -8.42
N CYS A 63 10.68 0.62 -8.34
CA CYS A 63 10.00 0.06 -9.51
C CYS A 63 9.06 1.05 -10.20
N THR A 64 8.40 1.94 -9.45
CA THR A 64 7.32 2.80 -9.98
C THR A 64 7.74 4.23 -10.30
N ALA A 65 8.87 4.69 -9.77
CA ALA A 65 9.40 6.04 -10.02
C ALA A 65 9.61 6.34 -11.51
N GLY A 66 9.98 5.34 -12.32
CA GLY A 66 10.21 5.49 -13.77
C GLY A 66 8.99 5.26 -14.66
N ILE A 67 7.87 4.74 -14.14
CA ILE A 67 6.73 4.33 -14.98
C ILE A 67 5.95 5.55 -15.50
N SER A 68 5.97 6.65 -14.77
CA SER A 68 5.42 7.93 -15.18
C SER A 68 6.15 9.04 -14.43
N ALA A 69 6.32 10.23 -15.01
CA ALA A 69 7.12 11.34 -14.46
C ALA A 69 6.68 11.86 -13.06
N ALA A 70 5.66 11.25 -12.46
CA ALA A 70 5.11 11.52 -11.14
C ALA A 70 4.62 10.21 -10.49
N GLY A 71 5.36 9.10 -10.60
CA GLY A 71 5.01 7.80 -10.02
C GLY A 71 5.75 7.52 -8.71
N GLY A 72 5.27 6.55 -7.93
CA GLY A 72 5.92 6.09 -6.70
C GLY A 72 5.48 6.83 -5.45
N HIS A 73 4.23 7.30 -5.43
CA HIS A 73 3.68 7.92 -4.23
C HIS A 73 3.22 6.85 -3.24
N ILE A 74 2.44 5.85 -3.70
CA ILE A 74 1.94 4.66 -2.98
C ILE A 74 1.12 5.01 -1.71
N ASN A 75 0.95 6.31 -1.46
CA ASN A 75 0.45 6.87 -0.22
C ASN A 75 -0.31 8.17 -0.53
N PRO A 76 -1.57 8.29 -0.10
CA PRO A 76 -2.35 9.50 -0.22
C PRO A 76 -1.67 10.73 0.41
N ALA A 77 -1.00 10.57 1.55
CA ALA A 77 -0.31 11.67 2.23
C ALA A 77 0.88 12.22 1.43
N VAL A 78 1.65 11.33 0.77
CA VAL A 78 2.76 11.74 -0.12
C VAL A 78 2.21 12.47 -1.34
N THR A 79 1.15 11.92 -1.94
CA THR A 79 0.47 12.55 -3.09
C THR A 79 -0.09 13.92 -2.72
N PHE A 80 -0.65 14.07 -1.53
CA PHE A 80 -1.16 15.34 -1.02
C PHE A 80 -0.04 16.34 -0.75
N GLY A 81 1.07 15.92 -0.14
CA GLY A 81 2.24 16.77 0.10
C GLY A 81 2.81 17.34 -1.21
N LEU A 82 2.91 16.51 -2.25
CA LEU A 82 3.36 16.93 -3.57
C LEU A 82 2.36 17.86 -4.28
N PHE A 83 1.06 17.70 -4.01
CA PHE A 83 0.03 18.63 -4.45
C PHE A 83 0.21 20.01 -3.80
N LEU A 84 0.41 20.06 -2.48
CA LEU A 84 0.68 21.32 -1.75
C LEU A 84 1.96 22.00 -2.24
N ALA A 85 2.98 21.22 -2.59
CA ALA A 85 4.21 21.70 -3.22
C ALA A 85 4.06 22.11 -4.70
N ARG A 86 2.84 22.08 -5.25
CA ARG A 86 2.50 22.36 -6.66
C ARG A 86 3.28 21.51 -7.67
N LYS A 87 3.68 20.30 -7.28
CA LYS A 87 4.37 19.33 -8.14
C LYS A 87 3.41 18.41 -8.89
N VAL A 88 2.15 18.35 -8.47
CA VAL A 88 1.11 17.43 -8.99
C VAL A 88 -0.19 18.22 -9.20
N SER A 89 -0.92 17.95 -10.28
CA SER A 89 -2.21 18.58 -10.56
C SER A 89 -3.33 18.02 -9.66
N LEU A 90 -4.34 18.84 -9.33
CA LEU A 90 -5.46 18.41 -8.48
C LEU A 90 -6.15 17.14 -9.00
N LEU A 91 -6.38 17.07 -10.32
CA LEU A 91 -7.01 15.92 -10.95
C LEU A 91 -6.19 14.64 -10.76
N ARG A 92 -4.87 14.73 -10.95
CA ARG A 92 -3.95 13.60 -10.74
C ARG A 92 -3.90 13.19 -9.28
N THR A 93 -3.89 14.15 -8.35
CA THR A 93 -3.91 13.90 -6.91
C THR A 93 -5.12 13.08 -6.50
N VAL A 94 -6.32 13.50 -6.88
CA VAL A 94 -7.56 12.78 -6.54
C VAL A 94 -7.56 11.38 -7.16
N ALA A 95 -7.19 11.26 -8.44
CA ALA A 95 -7.17 9.97 -9.13
C ALA A 95 -6.17 8.98 -8.50
N TYR A 96 -5.00 9.47 -8.08
CA TYR A 96 -3.99 8.67 -7.40
C TYR A 96 -4.47 8.19 -6.03
N MET A 97 -5.08 9.08 -5.23
CA MET A 97 -5.62 8.71 -3.93
C MET A 97 -6.69 7.62 -4.05
N VAL A 98 -7.57 7.73 -5.04
CA VAL A 98 -8.58 6.69 -5.31
C VAL A 98 -7.90 5.37 -5.71
N ALA A 99 -6.92 5.41 -6.63
CA ALA A 99 -6.18 4.21 -7.04
C ALA A 99 -5.44 3.54 -5.88
N GLN A 100 -4.80 4.33 -5.01
CA GLN A 100 -4.10 3.85 -3.82
C GLN A 100 -5.07 3.21 -2.82
N CYS A 101 -6.19 3.87 -2.52
CA CYS A 101 -7.20 3.32 -1.61
C CYS A 101 -7.80 2.01 -2.14
N LEU A 102 -8.14 1.95 -3.43
CA LEU A 102 -8.64 0.72 -4.06
C LEU A 102 -7.58 -0.39 -4.03
N GLY A 103 -6.32 -0.06 -4.34
CA GLY A 103 -5.20 -1.01 -4.26
C GLY A 103 -5.02 -1.57 -2.86
N ALA A 104 -5.05 -0.71 -1.84
CA ALA A 104 -4.98 -1.11 -0.44
C ALA A 104 -6.12 -2.07 -0.05
N ILE A 105 -7.36 -1.75 -0.41
CA ILE A 105 -8.53 -2.61 -0.14
C ILE A 105 -8.35 -3.98 -0.81
N CYS A 106 -7.93 -4.00 -2.07
CA CYS A 106 -7.68 -5.25 -2.80
C CYS A 106 -6.55 -6.07 -2.16
N GLY A 107 -5.42 -5.43 -1.81
CA GLY A 107 -4.27 -6.12 -1.18
C GLY A 107 -4.64 -6.78 0.14
N VAL A 108 -5.33 -6.06 1.02
CA VAL A 108 -5.83 -6.60 2.29
C VAL A 108 -6.91 -7.68 2.05
N GLY A 109 -7.79 -7.47 1.06
CA GLY A 109 -8.79 -8.45 0.66
C GLY A 109 -8.18 -9.79 0.27
N VAL A 110 -7.08 -9.77 -0.50
CA VAL A 110 -6.33 -10.97 -0.90
C VAL A 110 -5.75 -11.70 0.32
N VAL A 111 -5.18 -10.98 1.30
CA VAL A 111 -4.69 -11.61 2.54
C VAL A 111 -5.84 -12.27 3.31
N LYS A 112 -6.98 -11.58 3.43
CA LYS A 112 -8.17 -12.12 4.09
C LYS A 112 -8.68 -13.39 3.40
N THR A 113 -8.63 -13.47 2.06
CA THR A 113 -9.03 -14.68 1.34
C THR A 113 -8.08 -15.85 1.57
N PHE A 114 -6.77 -15.63 1.61
CA PHE A 114 -5.80 -16.71 1.83
C PHE A 114 -5.72 -17.16 3.30
N MET A 115 -5.92 -16.25 4.25
CA MET A 115 -5.71 -16.52 5.68
C MET A 115 -6.94 -16.14 6.51
N ILE A 116 -8.13 -16.57 6.10
CA ILE A 116 -9.40 -16.09 6.69
C ILE A 116 -9.49 -16.24 8.22
N THR A 117 -9.10 -17.40 8.75
CA THR A 117 -9.19 -17.69 10.20
C THR A 117 -8.14 -16.90 10.98
N PRO A 118 -6.84 -16.94 10.64
CA PRO A 118 -5.83 -16.07 11.27
C PRO A 118 -6.14 -14.58 11.13
N TYR A 119 -6.61 -14.14 9.96
CA TYR A 119 -6.90 -12.73 9.70
C TYR A 119 -8.00 -12.20 10.63
N LYS A 120 -9.12 -12.91 10.75
CA LYS A 120 -10.22 -12.53 11.64
C LYS A 120 -9.82 -12.58 13.10
N ARG A 121 -9.10 -13.62 13.52
CA ARG A 121 -8.66 -13.79 14.91
C ARG A 121 -7.75 -12.66 15.39
N HIS A 122 -6.93 -12.10 14.50
CA HIS A 122 -5.90 -11.12 14.85
C HIS A 122 -6.24 -9.67 14.44
N GLY A 123 -7.51 -9.39 14.12
CA GLY A 123 -8.01 -8.04 13.86
C GLY A 123 -7.65 -7.47 12.48
N GLY A 124 -7.12 -8.29 11.57
CA GLY A 124 -6.92 -7.91 10.16
C GLY A 124 -5.81 -6.89 9.87
N GLY A 125 -5.03 -6.46 10.85
CA GLY A 125 -3.97 -5.47 10.64
C GLY A 125 -2.95 -5.35 11.77
N ALA A 126 -1.99 -4.43 11.56
CA ALA A 126 -1.01 -4.04 12.57
C ALA A 126 -1.64 -3.18 13.67
N ASN A 127 -2.61 -2.33 13.30
CA ASN A 127 -3.32 -1.42 14.18
C ASN A 127 -4.79 -1.85 14.33
N THR A 128 -5.37 -1.57 15.49
CA THR A 128 -6.78 -1.78 15.83
C THR A 128 -7.34 -0.49 16.40
N VAL A 129 -8.62 -0.20 16.13
CA VAL A 129 -9.31 0.94 16.73
C VAL A 129 -9.60 0.60 18.20
N ALA A 130 -9.29 1.52 19.11
CA ALA A 130 -9.63 1.35 20.52
C ALA A 130 -11.14 1.45 20.70
N ASP A 131 -11.72 0.58 21.54
CA ASP A 131 -13.09 0.71 21.98
C ASP A 131 -13.16 1.92 22.92
N GLY A 132 -13.76 3.01 22.44
CA GLY A 132 -13.89 4.29 23.15
C GLY A 132 -14.99 4.30 24.19
#